data_AF-A0A8K1FNQ9-F1
#
_entry.id   AF-A0A8K1FNQ9-F1
#
_cell.length_a   1.000
_cell.length_b   1.000
_cell.length_c   1.000
_cell.angle_alpha   90.00
_cell.angle_beta   90.00
_cell.angle_gamma   90.00
#
_symmetry.space_group_name_H-M   'P 1'
#
loop_
_entity.id
_entity.type
_entity.pdbx_description
1 polymer ?
#
loop_
_entity_poly.entity_id
_entity_poly.type
_entity_poly.pdbx_seq_one_letter_code
_entity_poly.pdbx_strand_id
1 'polypeptide(L)'
;MELSEDVVLTTAGTDGAVSVRAGSTVRVVHDRSDSAVVDVLLPGHGVYPVDRRKFRSESPHASLSYVSSLVLRIDADTEDFNGILSLLKLVGKHLKQCKIIHDETSDVVLYPIKLCEVLRECPNAEAVELIGLHVTDISQLSGFVETHDCRFSVLEFDKFRLDSDDDLENFFEALSNDSTRMSQQLLQLCVEISDAVVSSTTLAAMQKMLLANRTLEVFMLGVSQNHMDMFKQGLYQLPPVYLPTPYKSFPLRAKLAFISVVHAEANESCAISRLDSGVISTVFEFAAPSPKRFIQVYAAAEPFHTEMH
;
A
#
# COMPACT_ATOMS: atom_id res chain seq x y z
N MET A 1 -19.74 14.81 -0.52
CA MET A 1 -20.60 15.07 -1.69
C MET A 1 -20.78 13.72 -2.36
N GLU A 2 -21.99 13.17 -2.26
CA GLU A 2 -22.31 11.81 -2.71
C GLU A 2 -22.25 11.75 -4.23
N LEU A 3 -21.58 10.74 -4.78
CA LEU A 3 -21.65 10.43 -6.20
C LEU A 3 -23.05 9.90 -6.48
N SER A 4 -23.91 10.72 -7.11
CA SER A 4 -25.32 10.39 -7.39
C SER A 4 -25.55 9.84 -8.80
N GLU A 5 -24.51 9.49 -9.54
CA GLU A 5 -24.66 9.03 -10.92
C GLU A 5 -23.85 7.76 -11.22
N ASP A 6 -24.43 6.97 -12.11
CA ASP A 6 -23.99 5.62 -12.44
C ASP A 6 -22.94 5.68 -13.52
N VAL A 7 -21.70 5.32 -13.18
CA VAL A 7 -20.65 5.31 -14.19
C VAL A 7 -20.53 3.90 -14.76
N VAL A 8 -20.95 3.73 -16.00
CA VAL A 8 -20.68 2.52 -16.80
C VAL A 8 -19.40 2.79 -17.59
N LEU A 9 -18.30 2.12 -17.26
CA LEU A 9 -17.02 2.28 -17.95
C LEU A 9 -16.81 1.13 -18.95
N THR A 10 -16.90 1.41 -20.23
CA THR A 10 -16.50 0.44 -21.27
C THR A 10 -15.01 0.54 -21.54
N THR A 11 -14.26 -0.56 -21.46
CA THR A 11 -12.83 -0.55 -21.78
C THR A 11 -12.66 -0.74 -23.28
N ALA A 12 -12.18 0.29 -23.97
CA ALA A 12 -11.87 0.17 -25.39
C ALA A 12 -10.60 -0.67 -25.57
N GLY A 13 -10.74 -1.90 -26.09
CA GLY A 13 -9.62 -2.73 -26.53
C GLY A 13 -9.44 -4.07 -25.82
N THR A 14 -10.30 -4.41 -24.85
CA THR A 14 -10.38 -5.72 -24.21
C THR A 14 -11.86 -6.03 -23.95
N ASP A 15 -12.26 -7.31 -24.11
CA ASP A 15 -13.64 -7.85 -24.10
C ASP A 15 -14.38 -7.69 -22.74
N GLY A 16 -14.46 -6.46 -22.20
CA GLY A 16 -15.05 -6.17 -20.90
C GLY A 16 -15.59 -4.75 -20.76
N ALA A 17 -16.72 -4.61 -20.05
CA ALA A 17 -17.19 -3.32 -19.53
C ALA A 17 -17.33 -3.40 -18.00
N VAL A 18 -16.90 -2.37 -17.29
CA VAL A 18 -16.86 -2.27 -15.83
C VAL A 18 -17.71 -1.09 -15.39
N SER A 19 -18.80 -1.32 -14.67
CA SER A 19 -19.57 -0.22 -14.08
C SER A 19 -19.21 -0.04 -12.60
N VAL A 20 -18.95 1.20 -12.19
CA VAL A 20 -18.58 1.56 -10.82
C VAL A 20 -19.54 2.63 -10.31
N ARG A 21 -20.22 2.34 -9.21
CA ARG A 21 -20.96 3.30 -8.39
C ARG A 21 -20.27 3.37 -7.02
N ALA A 22 -20.31 4.53 -6.38
CA ALA A 22 -19.87 4.64 -4.98
C ALA A 22 -20.68 3.67 -4.10
N GLY A 23 -19.99 2.85 -3.30
CA GLY A 23 -20.64 1.87 -2.42
C GLY A 23 -21.37 0.72 -3.16
N SER A 24 -21.01 0.42 -4.41
CA SER A 24 -21.66 -0.65 -5.19
C SER A 24 -20.69 -1.76 -5.59
N THR A 25 -21.26 -2.93 -5.85
CA THR A 25 -20.56 -4.06 -6.48
C THR A 25 -20.18 -3.71 -7.91
N VAL A 26 -18.89 -3.76 -8.20
CA VAL A 26 -18.35 -3.63 -9.55
C VAL A 26 -18.60 -4.95 -10.27
N ARG A 27 -19.32 -4.92 -11.40
CA ARG A 27 -19.52 -6.10 -12.24
C ARG A 27 -18.72 -5.94 -13.51
N VAL A 28 -17.84 -6.91 -13.78
CA VAL A 28 -17.20 -7.09 -15.08
C VAL A 28 -18.22 -7.76 -15.98
N VAL A 29 -18.58 -7.10 -17.07
CA VAL A 29 -19.47 -7.65 -18.09
C VAL A 29 -18.62 -8.08 -19.27
N HIS A 30 -18.55 -9.39 -19.51
CA HIS A 30 -17.77 -9.93 -20.62
C HIS A 30 -18.47 -9.65 -21.95
N ASP A 31 -17.78 -8.92 -22.83
CA ASP A 31 -18.25 -8.73 -24.19
C ASP A 31 -17.71 -9.88 -25.06
N ARG A 32 -18.53 -10.90 -25.32
CA ARG A 32 -18.11 -11.97 -26.25
C ARG A 32 -18.12 -11.41 -27.66
N SER A 33 -16.96 -11.06 -28.20
CA SER A 33 -16.75 -10.44 -29.53
C SER A 33 -17.49 -11.15 -30.69
N ASP A 34 -17.85 -12.43 -30.56
CA ASP A 34 -18.61 -13.19 -31.57
C ASP A 34 -20.16 -13.16 -31.40
N SER A 35 -20.68 -12.52 -30.36
CA SER A 35 -22.12 -12.49 -30.05
C SER A 35 -22.86 -11.36 -30.77
N ALA A 36 -24.10 -11.62 -31.23
CA ALA A 36 -24.99 -10.56 -31.72
C ALA A 36 -25.52 -9.64 -30.60
N VAL A 37 -25.27 -10.02 -29.35
CA VAL A 37 -25.78 -9.41 -28.12
C VAL A 37 -24.59 -9.06 -27.24
N VAL A 38 -24.59 -7.85 -26.68
CA VAL A 38 -23.68 -7.40 -25.64
C VAL A 38 -24.45 -7.31 -24.33
N ASP A 39 -23.89 -7.85 -23.27
CA ASP A 39 -24.46 -7.64 -21.94
C ASP A 39 -24.10 -6.21 -21.47
N VAL A 40 -25.07 -5.48 -20.95
CA VAL A 40 -24.86 -4.14 -20.38
C VAL A 40 -25.41 -4.09 -18.97
N LEU A 41 -24.76 -3.31 -18.10
CA LEU A 41 -25.31 -3.06 -16.77
C LEU A 41 -26.32 -1.91 -16.85
N LEU A 42 -27.59 -2.20 -16.59
CA LEU A 42 -28.64 -1.21 -16.42
C LEU A 42 -28.80 -0.86 -14.93
N PRO A 43 -28.57 0.40 -14.56
CA PRO A 43 -28.96 0.94 -13.26
C PRO A 43 -30.33 0.47 -12.74
N GLY A 44 -30.36 -0.12 -11.54
CA GLY A 44 -31.59 -0.58 -10.91
C GLY A 44 -32.23 -1.84 -11.53
N HIS A 45 -31.66 -2.39 -12.61
CA HIS A 45 -32.19 -3.56 -13.32
C HIS A 45 -31.16 -4.69 -13.50
N GLY A 46 -29.87 -4.43 -13.27
CA GLY A 46 -28.82 -5.43 -13.32
C GLY A 46 -28.28 -5.65 -14.74
N VAL A 47 -27.75 -6.84 -15.01
CA VAL A 47 -27.16 -7.18 -16.32
C VAL A 47 -28.30 -7.48 -17.30
N TYR A 48 -28.29 -6.80 -18.44
CA TYR A 48 -29.31 -6.94 -19.46
C TYR A 48 -28.69 -7.13 -20.85
N PRO A 49 -29.16 -8.12 -21.63
CA PRO A 49 -28.68 -8.34 -22.99
C PRO A 49 -29.22 -7.27 -23.95
N VAL A 50 -28.33 -6.58 -24.67
CA VAL A 50 -28.68 -5.59 -25.69
C VAL A 50 -28.13 -6.00 -27.04
N ASP A 51 -28.93 -5.81 -28.09
CA ASP A 51 -28.47 -6.02 -29.48
C ASP A 51 -27.27 -5.11 -29.76
N ARG A 52 -26.14 -5.73 -30.12
CA ARG A 52 -24.87 -5.02 -30.34
C ARG A 52 -24.98 -3.95 -31.43
N ARG A 53 -25.88 -4.11 -32.40
CA ARG A 53 -26.12 -3.10 -33.46
C ARG A 53 -26.78 -1.84 -32.93
N LYS A 54 -27.44 -1.93 -31.78
CA LYS A 54 -28.10 -0.82 -31.09
C LYS A 54 -27.22 -0.19 -30.01
N PHE A 55 -26.16 -0.87 -29.62
CA PHE A 55 -25.18 -0.36 -28.67
C PHE A 55 -24.24 0.64 -29.38
N ARG A 56 -24.19 1.87 -28.87
CA ARG A 56 -23.17 2.86 -29.25
C ARG A 56 -22.32 3.10 -28.02
N SER A 57 -21.05 2.69 -28.07
CA SER A 57 -20.07 3.11 -27.08
C SER A 57 -19.80 4.59 -27.31
N GLU A 58 -20.21 5.42 -26.37
CA GLU A 58 -19.67 6.77 -26.26
C GLU A 58 -18.33 6.65 -25.54
N SER A 59 -17.27 7.15 -26.17
CA SER A 59 -15.97 7.25 -25.50
C SER A 59 -16.17 8.04 -24.21
N PRO A 60 -15.71 7.55 -23.05
CA PRO A 60 -15.91 8.26 -21.80
C PRO A 60 -15.17 9.60 -21.88
N HIS A 61 -15.92 10.68 -22.11
CA HIS A 61 -15.42 12.06 -22.00
C HIS A 61 -15.40 12.54 -20.54
N ALA A 62 -15.94 11.74 -19.61
CA ALA A 62 -15.83 12.00 -18.19
C ALA A 62 -14.48 11.47 -17.69
N SER A 63 -13.50 12.37 -17.54
CA SER A 63 -12.33 12.02 -16.72
C SER A 63 -12.84 11.77 -15.30
N LEU A 64 -12.62 10.56 -14.78
CA LEU A 64 -12.86 10.23 -13.38
C LEU A 64 -11.76 10.83 -12.48
N SER A 65 -11.40 12.08 -12.76
CA SER A 65 -10.31 12.83 -12.13
C SER A 65 -10.57 13.15 -10.65
N TYR A 66 -11.78 12.87 -10.16
CA TYR A 66 -12.22 13.06 -8.79
C TYR A 66 -12.07 11.82 -7.90
N VAL A 67 -11.78 10.64 -8.45
CA VAL A 67 -11.59 9.43 -7.64
C VAL A 67 -10.15 9.39 -7.14
N SER A 68 -9.96 9.63 -5.84
CA SER A 68 -8.65 9.59 -5.18
C SER A 68 -8.42 8.33 -4.34
N SER A 69 -9.45 7.52 -4.11
CA SER A 69 -9.36 6.27 -3.33
C SER A 69 -10.26 5.22 -3.96
N LEU A 70 -9.74 4.01 -4.13
CA LEU A 70 -10.44 2.85 -4.67
C LEU A 70 -10.28 1.68 -3.72
N VAL A 71 -11.40 1.03 -3.40
CA VAL A 71 -11.43 -0.29 -2.76
C VAL A 71 -12.14 -1.25 -3.71
N LEU A 72 -11.41 -2.23 -4.22
CA LEU A 72 -11.91 -3.27 -5.09
C LEU A 72 -11.99 -4.58 -4.28
N ARG A 73 -13.19 -5.18 -4.23
CA ARG A 73 -13.39 -6.53 -3.72
C ARG A 73 -13.62 -7.47 -4.89
N ILE A 74 -12.89 -8.58 -4.90
CA ILE A 74 -12.94 -9.62 -5.91
C ILE A 74 -13.59 -10.83 -5.26
N ASP A 75 -14.69 -11.31 -5.86
CA ASP A 75 -15.34 -12.54 -5.43
C ASP A 75 -14.47 -13.75 -5.80
N ALA A 76 -14.48 -14.79 -4.95
CA ALA A 76 -13.66 -16.00 -5.06
C ALA A 76 -13.72 -16.72 -6.42
N ASP A 77 -14.83 -16.57 -7.15
CA ASP A 77 -15.05 -17.22 -8.45
C ASP A 77 -14.49 -16.42 -9.65
N THR A 78 -13.82 -15.29 -9.40
CA THR A 78 -13.32 -14.40 -10.46
C THR A 78 -11.90 -14.78 -10.85
N GLU A 79 -11.63 -14.99 -12.14
CA GLU A 79 -10.28 -15.29 -12.67
C GLU A 79 -9.71 -14.18 -13.59
N ASP A 80 -10.43 -13.06 -13.78
CA ASP A 80 -10.10 -12.09 -14.83
C ASP A 80 -9.24 -10.89 -14.35
N PHE A 81 -7.92 -11.07 -14.33
CA PHE A 81 -6.99 -9.99 -13.94
C PHE A 81 -6.98 -8.85 -14.96
N ASN A 82 -7.31 -9.14 -16.22
CA ASN A 82 -7.38 -8.13 -17.26
C ASN A 82 -8.54 -7.16 -17.01
N GLY A 83 -9.67 -7.64 -16.48
CA GLY A 83 -10.78 -6.80 -16.05
C GLY A 83 -10.37 -5.78 -14.98
N ILE A 84 -9.64 -6.24 -13.95
CA ILE A 84 -9.09 -5.37 -12.90
C ILE A 84 -8.12 -4.35 -13.48
N LEU A 85 -7.17 -4.79 -14.30
CA LEU A 85 -6.18 -3.91 -14.91
C LEU A 85 -6.84 -2.88 -15.82
N SER A 86 -7.89 -3.26 -16.54
CA SER A 86 -8.64 -2.35 -17.41
C SER A 86 -9.40 -1.30 -16.60
N LEU A 87 -9.92 -1.64 -15.42
CA LEU A 87 -10.45 -0.66 -14.47
C LEU A 87 -9.35 0.27 -13.97
N LEU A 88 -8.20 -0.26 -13.53
CA LEU A 88 -7.09 0.55 -13.04
C LEU A 88 -6.55 1.50 -14.13
N LYS A 89 -6.52 1.10 -15.40
CA LYS A 89 -6.17 1.98 -16.52
C LYS A 89 -7.06 3.23 -16.61
N LEU A 90 -8.34 3.09 -16.23
CA LEU A 90 -9.32 4.16 -16.32
C LEU A 90 -9.25 5.13 -15.15
N VAL A 91 -9.05 4.63 -13.93
CA VAL A 91 -9.12 5.45 -12.69
C VAL A 91 -7.76 5.68 -12.01
N GLY A 92 -6.80 4.79 -12.25
CA GLY A 92 -5.56 4.65 -11.48
C GLY A 92 -4.66 5.88 -11.47
N LYS A 93 -4.63 6.66 -12.55
CA LYS A 93 -3.81 7.88 -12.64
C LYS A 93 -4.14 8.92 -11.57
N HIS A 94 -5.37 8.92 -11.06
CA HIS A 94 -5.83 9.89 -10.06
C HIS A 94 -5.89 9.31 -8.64
N LEU A 95 -5.69 7.99 -8.50
CA LEU A 95 -5.72 7.34 -7.20
C LEU A 95 -4.53 7.74 -6.34
N LYS A 96 -4.83 8.06 -5.09
CA LYS A 96 -3.90 8.18 -3.96
C LYS A 96 -3.91 6.93 -3.09
N GLN A 97 -5.01 6.20 -3.09
CA GLN A 97 -5.16 4.96 -2.35
C GLN A 97 -5.76 3.89 -3.26
N CYS A 98 -5.16 2.71 -3.27
CA CYS A 98 -5.65 1.56 -4.02
C CYS A 98 -5.64 0.34 -3.11
N LYS A 99 -6.83 -0.16 -2.77
CA LYS A 99 -7.01 -1.38 -1.99
C LYS A 99 -7.67 -2.44 -2.85
N ILE A 100 -7.04 -3.60 -2.97
CA ILE A 100 -7.57 -4.74 -3.70
C ILE A 100 -7.67 -5.91 -2.72
N ILE A 101 -8.88 -6.43 -2.56
CA ILE A 101 -9.22 -7.48 -1.62
C ILE A 101 -9.80 -8.63 -2.43
N HIS A 102 -9.33 -9.83 -2.20
CA HIS A 102 -9.96 -11.04 -2.68
C HIS A 102 -10.57 -11.75 -1.47
N ASP A 103 -11.89 -11.89 -1.47
CA ASP A 103 -12.62 -12.51 -0.35
C ASP A 103 -12.45 -14.03 -0.46
N GLU A 104 -11.48 -14.56 0.28
CA GLU A 104 -11.24 -16.00 0.38
C GLU A 104 -12.39 -16.70 1.10
N THR A 105 -13.10 -17.57 0.38
CA THR A 105 -13.96 -18.60 1.01
C THR A 105 -13.23 -19.94 1.18
N SER A 106 -12.01 -20.10 0.64
CA SER A 106 -11.23 -21.33 0.71
C SER A 106 -9.73 -21.06 0.60
N ASP A 107 -8.94 -21.58 1.56
CA ASP A 107 -7.48 -21.39 1.71
C ASP A 107 -6.61 -21.93 0.55
N VAL A 108 -7.19 -22.48 -0.51
CA VAL A 108 -6.46 -23.29 -1.50
C VAL A 108 -6.07 -22.50 -2.74
N VAL A 109 -6.81 -21.45 -3.12
CA VAL A 109 -6.58 -20.72 -4.37
C VAL A 109 -6.61 -19.22 -4.14
N LEU A 110 -5.42 -18.64 -4.08
CA LEU A 110 -5.23 -17.19 -4.05
C LEU A 110 -5.23 -16.64 -5.47
N TYR A 111 -5.83 -15.48 -5.64
CA TYR A 111 -5.92 -14.83 -6.93
C TYR A 111 -4.57 -14.22 -7.33
N PRO A 112 -3.98 -14.62 -8.47
CA PRO A 112 -2.67 -14.12 -8.89
C PRO A 112 -2.76 -12.65 -9.32
N ILE A 113 -1.87 -11.83 -8.78
CA ILE A 113 -1.75 -10.41 -9.09
C ILE A 113 -0.31 -10.04 -9.40
N LYS A 114 -0.14 -9.09 -10.32
CA LYS A 114 1.14 -8.46 -10.63
C LYS A 114 1.18 -7.05 -10.08
N LEU A 115 1.89 -6.87 -8.98
CA LEU A 115 2.04 -5.59 -8.29
C LEU A 115 2.62 -4.52 -9.21
N CYS A 116 3.60 -4.84 -10.04
CA CYS A 116 4.21 -3.87 -10.95
C CYS A 116 3.20 -3.37 -11.99
N GLU A 117 2.27 -4.21 -12.44
CA GLU A 117 1.20 -3.77 -13.35
C GLU A 117 0.19 -2.87 -12.63
N VAL A 118 -0.19 -3.20 -11.39
CA VAL A 118 -1.05 -2.34 -10.56
C VAL A 118 -0.43 -0.95 -10.34
N LEU A 119 0.86 -0.90 -10.01
CA LEU A 119 1.60 0.35 -9.78
C LEU A 119 1.83 1.15 -11.06
N ARG A 120 1.95 0.48 -12.21
CA ARG A 120 2.03 1.15 -13.52
C ARG A 120 0.77 1.93 -13.83
N GLU A 121 -0.39 1.33 -13.56
CA GLU A 121 -1.69 1.97 -13.81
C GLU A 121 -2.08 2.95 -12.70
N CYS A 122 -1.54 2.78 -11.49
CA CYS A 122 -1.74 3.66 -10.34
C CYS A 122 -0.46 4.42 -9.91
N PRO A 123 0.17 5.23 -10.78
CA PRO A 123 1.48 5.82 -10.49
C PRO A 123 1.48 6.82 -9.32
N ASN A 124 0.34 7.46 -9.06
CA ASN A 124 0.17 8.46 -8.01
C ASN A 124 -0.33 7.89 -6.68
N ALA A 125 -0.54 6.56 -6.60
CA ALA A 125 -0.99 5.92 -5.38
C ALA A 125 0.11 6.03 -4.30
N GLU A 126 -0.26 6.63 -3.18
CA GLU A 126 0.58 6.80 -1.99
C GLU A 126 0.42 5.60 -1.05
N ALA A 127 -0.75 4.96 -1.04
CA ALA A 127 -1.02 3.72 -0.32
C ALA A 127 -1.57 2.63 -1.24
N VAL A 128 -0.96 1.45 -1.19
CA VAL A 128 -1.41 0.26 -1.92
C VAL A 128 -1.57 -0.89 -0.94
N GLU A 129 -2.78 -1.43 -0.84
CA GLU A 129 -3.15 -2.50 0.06
C GLU A 129 -3.65 -3.70 -0.76
N LEU A 130 -2.98 -4.84 -0.65
CA LEU A 130 -3.31 -6.08 -1.35
C LEU A 130 -3.66 -7.15 -0.30
N ILE A 131 -4.90 -7.63 -0.30
CA ILE A 131 -5.43 -8.54 0.72
C ILE A 131 -5.95 -9.82 0.07
N GLY A 132 -5.46 -10.98 0.52
CA GLY A 132 -5.90 -12.29 0.04
C GLY A 132 -5.44 -12.62 -1.38
N LEU A 133 -4.29 -12.09 -1.78
CA LEU A 133 -3.78 -12.13 -3.15
C LEU A 133 -2.44 -12.88 -3.25
N HIS A 134 -2.18 -13.51 -4.39
CA HIS A 134 -0.90 -14.12 -4.70
C HIS A 134 -0.04 -13.17 -5.54
N VAL A 135 1.00 -12.58 -4.94
CA VAL A 135 1.84 -11.56 -5.62
C VAL A 135 3.01 -12.25 -6.31
N THR A 136 2.99 -12.23 -7.66
CA THR A 136 3.91 -13.02 -8.50
C THR A 136 5.21 -12.29 -8.91
N ASP A 137 5.32 -10.99 -8.65
CA ASP A 137 6.40 -10.14 -9.18
C ASP A 137 7.06 -9.23 -8.13
N ILE A 138 6.97 -9.58 -6.84
CA ILE A 138 7.51 -8.75 -5.74
C ILE A 138 9.03 -8.54 -5.85
N SER A 139 9.79 -9.55 -6.31
CA SER A 139 11.24 -9.46 -6.47
C SER A 139 11.66 -8.48 -7.56
N GLN A 140 10.77 -8.17 -8.51
CA GLN A 140 11.01 -7.22 -9.60
C GLN A 140 10.70 -5.78 -9.19
N LEU A 141 10.04 -5.57 -8.04
CA LEU A 141 9.53 -4.27 -7.62
C LEU A 141 10.62 -3.22 -7.52
N SER A 142 11.79 -3.57 -6.97
CA SER A 142 12.91 -2.64 -6.83
C SER A 142 13.35 -2.05 -8.17
N GLY A 143 13.65 -2.90 -9.16
CA GLY A 143 14.01 -2.46 -10.51
C GLY A 143 12.87 -1.75 -11.25
N PHE A 144 11.63 -2.15 -11.00
CA PHE A 144 10.46 -1.47 -11.56
C PHE A 144 10.34 -0.03 -11.06
N VAL A 145 10.51 0.18 -9.74
CA VAL A 145 10.48 1.52 -9.13
C VAL A 145 11.58 2.41 -9.65
N GLU A 146 12.79 1.91 -9.89
CA GLU A 146 13.87 2.74 -10.45
C GLU A 146 13.56 3.25 -11.86
N THR A 147 12.74 2.51 -12.63
CA THR A 147 12.45 2.81 -14.04
C THR A 147 11.13 3.53 -14.28
N HIS A 148 10.21 3.50 -13.31
CA HIS A 148 8.86 4.08 -13.42
C HIS A 148 8.61 5.10 -12.31
N ASP A 149 7.85 6.17 -12.56
CA ASP A 149 7.52 7.20 -11.56
C ASP A 149 6.33 6.80 -10.68
N CYS A 150 6.55 5.86 -9.76
CA CYS A 150 5.61 5.44 -8.73
C CYS A 150 5.87 6.20 -7.41
N ARG A 151 4.80 6.64 -6.73
CA ARG A 151 4.86 7.49 -5.52
C ARG A 151 4.42 6.82 -4.22
N PHE A 152 4.35 5.50 -4.19
CA PHE A 152 3.86 4.79 -3.01
C PHE A 152 4.80 5.02 -1.81
N SER A 153 4.17 5.20 -0.66
CA SER A 153 4.82 5.36 0.65
C SER A 153 4.32 4.34 1.66
N VAL A 154 3.15 3.72 1.39
CA VAL A 154 2.55 2.66 2.19
C VAL A 154 2.31 1.45 1.30
N LEU A 155 2.84 0.29 1.72
CA LEU A 155 2.52 -1.01 1.15
C LEU A 155 2.01 -1.93 2.26
N GLU A 156 0.85 -2.53 2.01
CA GLU A 156 0.25 -3.53 2.89
C GLU A 156 -0.05 -4.79 2.10
N PHE A 157 0.49 -5.90 2.56
CA PHE A 157 0.22 -7.23 2.05
C PHE A 157 -0.37 -8.05 3.20
N ASP A 158 -1.68 -8.26 3.16
CA ASP A 158 -2.41 -9.05 4.15
C ASP A 158 -2.85 -10.37 3.52
N LYS A 159 -2.69 -11.48 4.25
CA LYS A 159 -2.97 -12.85 3.75
C LYS A 159 -2.43 -13.11 2.35
N PHE A 160 -1.20 -12.70 2.08
CA PHE A 160 -0.62 -12.85 0.75
C PHE A 160 0.30 -14.06 0.69
N ARG A 161 0.46 -14.58 -0.53
CA ARG A 161 1.41 -15.65 -0.83
C ARG A 161 2.46 -15.15 -1.80
N LEU A 162 3.64 -15.75 -1.71
CA LEU A 162 4.74 -15.61 -2.65
C LEU A 162 5.11 -16.96 -3.24
N ASP A 163 5.73 -16.91 -4.42
CA ASP A 163 6.22 -18.09 -5.13
C ASP A 163 7.46 -18.72 -4.45
N SER A 164 8.29 -17.91 -3.77
CA SER A 164 9.53 -18.34 -3.12
C SER A 164 9.92 -17.46 -1.93
N ASP A 165 10.56 -18.04 -0.91
CA ASP A 165 11.26 -17.33 0.17
C ASP A 165 12.31 -16.37 -0.40
N ASP A 166 12.98 -16.76 -1.48
CA ASP A 166 14.01 -15.95 -2.13
C ASP A 166 13.43 -14.61 -2.63
N ASP A 167 12.17 -14.59 -3.08
CA ASP A 167 11.53 -13.36 -3.56
C ASP A 167 11.33 -12.36 -2.42
N LEU A 168 10.98 -12.87 -1.24
CA LEU A 168 10.79 -12.07 -0.04
C LEU A 168 12.14 -11.58 0.52
N GLU A 169 13.15 -12.44 0.52
CA GLU A 169 14.51 -12.07 0.90
C GLU A 169 15.05 -10.97 0.00
N ASN A 170 14.98 -11.14 -1.32
CA ASN A 170 15.40 -10.14 -2.30
C ASN A 170 14.67 -8.80 -2.12
N PHE A 171 13.38 -8.85 -1.79
CA PHE A 171 12.60 -7.65 -1.48
C PHE A 171 13.14 -6.90 -0.25
N PHE A 172 13.40 -7.60 0.86
CA PHE A 172 13.99 -6.98 2.06
C PHE A 172 15.45 -6.52 1.84
N GLU A 173 16.23 -7.27 1.06
CA GLU A 173 17.58 -6.85 0.67
C GLU A 173 17.56 -5.54 -0.10
N ALA A 174 16.64 -5.38 -1.05
CA ALA A 174 16.48 -4.14 -1.80
C ALA A 174 16.09 -2.96 -0.88
N LEU A 175 15.21 -3.19 0.09
CA LEU A 175 14.86 -2.17 1.10
C LEU A 175 16.02 -1.84 2.06
N SER A 176 17.00 -2.73 2.20
CA SER A 176 18.22 -2.48 2.98
C SER A 176 19.17 -1.49 2.29
N ASN A 177 19.04 -1.31 0.97
CA ASN A 177 19.92 -0.47 0.19
C ASN A 177 19.36 0.96 0.10
N ASP A 178 19.93 1.87 0.89
CA ASP A 178 19.55 3.28 0.99
C ASP A 178 19.76 4.11 -0.29
N SER A 179 20.46 3.56 -1.27
CA SER A 179 20.63 4.19 -2.60
C SER A 179 19.46 3.95 -3.55
N THR A 180 18.58 2.98 -3.25
CA THR A 180 17.40 2.69 -4.08
C THR A 180 16.29 3.69 -3.78
N ARG A 181 15.54 4.09 -4.81
CA ARG A 181 14.36 4.94 -4.65
C ARG A 181 13.28 4.24 -3.83
N MET A 182 13.15 2.92 -3.97
CA MET A 182 12.20 2.13 -3.18
C MET A 182 12.45 2.27 -1.66
N SER A 183 13.71 2.18 -1.22
CA SER A 183 14.06 2.32 0.19
C SER A 183 13.95 3.77 0.70
N GLN A 184 14.04 4.76 -0.18
CA GLN A 184 13.93 6.19 0.12
C GLN A 184 12.49 6.71 0.16
N GLN A 185 11.52 5.98 -0.41
CA GLN A 185 10.11 6.42 -0.48
C GLN A 185 9.18 5.64 0.46
N LEU A 186 9.49 4.38 0.77
CA LEU A 186 8.62 3.53 1.58
C LEU A 186 8.71 3.91 3.06
N LEU A 187 7.61 4.44 3.60
CA LEU A 187 7.47 4.87 4.99
C LEU A 187 6.79 3.81 5.85
N GLN A 188 5.84 3.06 5.29
CA GLN A 188 5.11 2.04 6.01
C GLN A 188 5.05 0.74 5.22
N LEU A 189 5.35 -0.36 5.90
CA LEU A 189 5.30 -1.70 5.35
C LEU A 189 4.58 -2.61 6.33
N CYS A 190 3.45 -3.17 5.91
CA CYS A 190 2.73 -4.22 6.62
C CYS A 190 2.76 -5.49 5.78
N VAL A 191 3.19 -6.60 6.38
CA VAL A 191 3.39 -7.87 5.68
C VAL A 191 2.89 -8.99 6.58
N GLU A 192 1.90 -9.76 6.13
CA GLU A 192 1.46 -11.00 6.79
C GLU A 192 2.01 -12.23 6.05
N ILE A 193 2.95 -12.95 6.64
CA ILE A 193 3.67 -14.05 6.00
C ILE A 193 3.02 -15.39 6.38
N SER A 194 2.71 -16.20 5.36
CA SER A 194 2.26 -17.58 5.52
C SER A 194 3.38 -18.52 5.99
N ASP A 195 3.03 -19.60 6.69
CA ASP A 195 4.00 -20.57 7.23
C ASP A 195 4.91 -21.23 6.21
N ALA A 196 4.49 -21.28 4.95
CA ALA A 196 5.28 -21.87 3.87
C ALA A 196 6.56 -21.08 3.56
N VAL A 197 6.60 -19.79 3.91
CA VAL A 197 7.65 -18.84 3.50
C VAL A 197 8.52 -18.39 4.69
N VAL A 198 8.41 -19.08 5.83
CA VAL A 198 9.10 -18.70 7.05
C VAL A 198 10.44 -19.42 7.17
N SER A 199 11.52 -18.69 6.90
CA SER A 199 12.90 -19.15 7.06
C SER A 199 13.74 -18.26 7.97
N SER A 200 14.80 -18.82 8.54
CA SER A 200 15.78 -18.06 9.34
C SER A 200 16.53 -17.01 8.51
N THR A 201 16.67 -17.26 7.21
CA THR A 201 17.24 -16.35 6.22
C THR A 201 16.32 -15.15 5.97
N THR A 202 15.01 -15.37 5.85
CA THR A 202 14.01 -14.28 5.82
C THR A 202 14.10 -13.37 7.04
N LEU A 203 14.19 -13.94 8.25
CA LEU A 203 14.39 -13.15 9.48
C LEU A 203 15.69 -12.34 9.43
N ALA A 204 16.80 -12.94 8.98
CA ALA A 204 18.08 -12.24 8.85
C ALA A 204 18.00 -11.07 7.84
N ALA A 205 17.31 -11.26 6.71
CA ALA A 205 17.07 -10.22 5.71
C ALA A 205 16.25 -9.06 6.30
N MET A 206 15.19 -9.34 7.07
CA MET A 206 14.42 -8.31 7.77
C MET A 206 15.26 -7.56 8.80
N GLN A 207 16.07 -8.25 9.60
CA GLN A 207 16.96 -7.61 10.57
C GLN A 207 17.96 -6.68 9.88
N LYS A 208 18.58 -7.14 8.79
CA LYS A 208 19.50 -6.34 7.96
C LYS A 208 18.79 -5.10 7.42
N MET A 209 17.59 -5.26 6.87
CA MET A 209 16.75 -4.17 6.37
C MET A 209 16.46 -3.14 7.46
N LEU A 210 16.03 -3.57 8.64
CA LEU A 210 15.73 -2.66 9.74
C LEU A 210 17.00 -1.97 10.28
N LEU A 211 18.16 -2.59 10.25
CA LEU A 211 19.39 -1.92 10.69
C LEU A 211 19.90 -0.88 9.69
N ALA A 212 19.73 -1.13 8.40
CA ALA A 212 20.27 -0.31 7.33
C ALA A 212 19.32 0.81 6.87
N ASN A 213 18.03 0.50 6.70
CA ASN A 213 17.04 1.43 6.17
C ASN A 213 16.88 2.64 7.11
N ARG A 214 16.78 3.85 6.55
CA ARG A 214 16.65 5.12 7.29
C ARG A 214 15.35 5.86 7.03
N THR A 215 14.45 5.30 6.24
CA THR A 215 13.22 5.96 5.79
C THR A 215 11.98 5.30 6.38
N LEU A 216 11.95 3.96 6.44
CA LEU A 216 10.84 3.17 6.92
C LEU A 216 10.53 3.52 8.37
N GLU A 217 9.34 4.05 8.63
CA GLU A 217 8.86 4.51 9.92
C GLU A 217 8.07 3.43 10.66
N VAL A 218 7.27 2.68 9.93
CA VAL A 218 6.36 1.65 10.45
C VAL A 218 6.67 0.33 9.76
N PHE A 219 6.99 -0.68 10.55
CA PHE A 219 7.09 -2.07 10.08
C PHE A 219 6.17 -2.95 10.91
N MET A 220 5.19 -3.56 10.25
CA MET A 220 4.24 -4.47 10.87
C MET A 220 4.36 -5.84 10.22
N LEU A 221 4.51 -6.87 11.03
CA LEU A 221 4.70 -8.24 10.60
C LEU A 221 3.65 -9.15 11.23
N GLY A 222 2.78 -9.72 10.40
CA GLY A 222 1.90 -10.83 10.74
C GLY A 222 2.60 -12.15 10.49
N VAL A 223 2.62 -13.04 11.46
CA VAL A 223 3.15 -14.42 11.33
C VAL A 223 2.25 -15.38 12.09
N SER A 224 2.29 -16.67 11.75
CA SER A 224 1.58 -17.67 12.54
C SER A 224 2.09 -17.74 13.98
N GLN A 225 1.26 -18.30 14.84
CA GLN A 225 1.56 -18.49 16.26
C GLN A 225 2.87 -19.28 16.49
N ASN A 226 3.18 -20.22 15.60
CA ASN A 226 4.37 -21.08 15.69
C ASN A 226 5.69 -20.29 15.53
N HIS A 227 5.66 -19.21 14.75
CA HIS A 227 6.84 -18.42 14.42
C HIS A 227 6.95 -17.12 15.23
N MET A 228 5.89 -16.75 15.95
CA MET A 228 5.83 -15.50 16.72
C MET A 228 7.02 -15.28 17.64
N ASP A 229 7.42 -16.29 18.41
CA ASP A 229 8.49 -16.14 19.41
C ASP A 229 9.84 -15.89 18.74
N MET A 230 10.12 -16.59 17.63
CA MET A 230 11.33 -16.42 16.84
C MET A 230 11.43 -14.99 16.30
N PHE A 231 10.37 -14.47 15.67
CA PHE A 231 10.38 -13.12 15.11
C PHE A 231 10.35 -12.02 16.17
N LYS A 232 9.59 -12.19 17.26
CA LYS A 232 9.60 -11.23 18.38
C LYS A 232 11.00 -11.14 19.00
N GLN A 233 11.65 -12.27 19.24
CA GLN A 233 13.02 -12.28 19.77
C GLN A 233 14.00 -11.65 18.77
N GLY A 234 13.92 -12.03 17.50
CA GLY A 234 14.83 -11.51 16.46
C GLY A 234 14.67 -10.01 16.19
N LEU A 235 13.44 -9.49 16.17
CA LEU A 235 13.17 -8.10 15.75
C LEU A 235 13.13 -7.12 16.92
N TYR A 236 12.60 -7.50 18.09
CA TYR A 236 12.54 -6.58 19.24
C TYR A 236 13.85 -6.44 20.00
N GLN A 237 14.79 -7.37 19.82
CA GLN A 237 16.15 -7.25 20.38
C GLN A 237 17.07 -6.33 19.56
N LEU A 238 16.62 -5.85 18.39
CA LEU A 238 17.39 -4.92 17.59
C LEU A 238 17.61 -3.60 18.34
N PRO A 239 18.81 -2.98 18.21
CA PRO A 239 19.04 -1.66 18.77
C PRO A 239 18.04 -0.65 18.19
N PRO A 240 17.55 0.31 18.99
CA PRO A 240 16.63 1.32 18.49
C PRO A 240 17.31 2.14 17.40
N VAL A 241 16.75 2.08 16.20
CA VAL A 241 17.16 2.92 15.08
C VAL A 241 16.32 4.19 15.09
N TYR A 242 17.00 5.31 15.24
CA TYR A 242 16.42 6.64 15.14
C TYR A 242 16.45 7.09 13.69
N LEU A 243 15.32 7.56 13.18
CA LEU A 243 15.21 8.02 11.79
C LEU A 243 15.75 9.45 11.66
N PRO A 244 16.32 9.83 10.51
CA PRO A 244 16.68 11.21 10.25
C PRO A 244 15.46 12.10 10.48
N THR A 245 15.63 13.19 11.25
CA THR A 245 14.54 14.12 11.47
C THR A 245 14.09 14.71 10.12
N PRO A 246 12.78 14.79 9.82
CA PRO A 246 12.30 15.39 8.58
C PRO A 246 12.62 16.89 8.49
N TYR A 247 12.92 17.51 9.65
CA TYR A 247 13.31 18.90 9.76
C TYR A 247 14.80 19.10 9.55
N LYS A 248 15.15 20.04 8.67
CA LYS A 248 16.51 20.53 8.49
C LYS A 248 17.03 21.03 9.85
N SER A 249 18.13 20.46 10.34
CA SER A 249 18.80 20.91 11.57
C SER A 249 18.88 22.44 11.63
N PHE A 250 18.48 23.03 12.76
CA PHE A 250 18.59 24.48 12.95
C PHE A 250 19.99 25.00 12.59
N PRO A 251 20.11 26.15 11.90
CA PRO A 251 21.39 26.83 11.74
C PRO A 251 22.02 27.04 13.11
N LEU A 252 23.35 26.90 13.21
CA LEU A 252 24.10 27.02 14.46
C LEU A 252 23.76 28.31 15.23
N ARG A 253 23.51 29.42 14.50
CA ARG A 253 23.09 30.71 15.09
C ARG A 253 21.76 30.62 15.86
N ALA A 254 20.78 29.86 15.35
CA ALA A 254 19.50 29.67 16.04
C ALA A 254 19.67 28.82 17.31
N LYS A 255 20.52 27.79 17.26
CA LYS A 255 20.88 26.97 18.43
C LYS A 255 21.58 27.80 19.51
N LEU A 256 22.53 28.65 19.12
CA LEU A 256 23.27 29.53 20.04
C LEU A 256 22.38 30.63 20.64
N ALA A 257 21.46 31.20 19.85
CA ALA A 257 20.50 32.18 20.34
C ALA A 257 19.59 31.58 21.42
N PHE A 258 19.11 30.35 21.24
CA PHE A 258 18.33 29.64 22.25
C PHE A 258 19.12 29.42 23.54
N ILE A 259 20.36 28.92 23.45
CA ILE A 259 21.23 28.73 24.63
C ILE A 259 21.47 30.06 25.35
N SER A 260 21.68 31.17 24.61
CA SER A 260 21.86 32.50 25.19
C SER A 260 20.63 33.02 25.95
N VAL A 261 19.43 32.62 25.55
CA VAL A 261 18.18 32.98 26.25
C VAL A 261 17.97 32.13 27.50
N VAL A 262 18.41 30.87 27.48
CA VAL A 262 18.30 29.94 28.62
C VAL A 262 19.40 30.16 29.67
N HIS A 263 20.57 30.63 29.26
CA HIS A 263 21.73 30.87 30.14
C HIS A 263 21.79 32.29 30.74
N ALA A 264 20.76 33.11 30.53
CA ALA A 264 20.60 34.38 31.25
C ALA A 264 20.28 34.09 32.72
N GLU A 265 21.33 34.01 33.55
CA GLU A 265 21.25 33.66 34.97
C GLU A 265 20.28 34.56 35.74
N ALA A 266 19.27 33.91 36.33
CA ALA A 266 18.73 34.05 37.69
C ALA A 266 18.36 35.42 38.31
N ASN A 267 18.72 36.56 37.73
CA ASN A 267 18.34 37.87 38.23
C ASN A 267 17.72 38.70 37.11
N GLU A 268 16.45 39.07 37.35
CA GLU A 268 15.57 39.85 36.47
C GLU A 268 14.81 39.04 35.40
N SER A 269 13.52 38.81 35.68
CA SER A 269 12.45 38.48 34.71
C SER A 269 12.87 37.58 33.56
N CYS A 270 13.01 36.29 33.89
CA CYS A 270 13.32 35.16 33.02
C CYS A 270 12.98 35.43 31.53
N ALA A 271 13.98 35.61 30.67
CA ALA A 271 13.77 35.85 29.24
C ALA A 271 12.90 34.76 28.57
N ILE A 272 12.89 33.56 29.15
CA ILE A 272 12.01 32.43 28.78
C ILE A 272 10.53 32.75 28.99
N SER A 273 10.15 33.50 30.04
CA SER A 273 8.75 33.89 30.26
C SER A 273 8.28 35.01 29.32
N ARG A 274 9.21 35.63 28.58
CA ARG A 274 8.92 36.62 27.52
C ARG A 274 8.99 36.02 26.11
N LEU A 275 9.43 34.77 25.98
CA LEU A 275 9.38 34.06 24.71
C LEU A 275 7.92 33.67 24.43
N ASP A 276 7.48 33.98 23.21
CA ASP A 276 6.19 33.55 22.69
C ASP A 276 6.08 32.02 22.75
N SER A 277 4.92 31.52 23.19
CA SER A 277 4.69 30.07 23.34
C SER A 277 4.83 29.32 22.02
N GLY A 278 4.55 29.96 20.88
CA GLY A 278 4.82 29.45 19.55
C GLY A 278 6.30 29.28 19.27
N VAL A 279 7.15 30.24 19.67
CA VAL A 279 8.62 30.13 19.50
C VAL A 279 9.19 28.98 20.33
N ILE A 280 8.73 28.83 21.58
CA ILE A 280 9.13 27.71 22.44
C ILE A 280 8.67 26.38 21.83
N SER A 281 7.42 26.31 21.36
CA SER A 281 6.86 25.13 20.70
C SER A 281 7.68 24.74 19.46
N THR A 282 8.02 25.70 18.60
CA THR A 282 8.85 25.44 17.42
C THR A 282 10.26 24.97 17.81
N VAL A 283 10.88 25.53 18.85
CA VAL A 283 12.18 25.03 19.30
C VAL A 283 12.10 23.57 19.77
N PHE A 284 11.07 23.22 20.55
CA PHE A 284 10.87 21.84 21.01
C PHE A 284 10.47 20.88 19.89
N GLU A 285 9.68 21.32 18.91
CA GLU A 285 9.32 20.54 17.73
C GLU A 285 10.55 20.17 16.90
N PHE A 286 11.53 21.08 16.80
CA PHE A 286 12.78 20.86 16.08
C PHE A 286 13.89 20.21 16.94
N ALA A 287 13.83 20.38 18.26
CA ALA A 287 14.68 19.66 19.22
C ALA A 287 14.11 18.27 19.55
N ALA A 288 12.92 17.94 19.03
CA ALA A 288 12.28 16.66 19.23
C ALA A 288 13.24 15.54 18.79
N PRO A 289 13.38 14.49 19.61
CA PRO A 289 14.20 13.35 19.24
C PRO A 289 13.74 12.81 17.90
N SER A 290 14.70 12.41 17.07
CA SER A 290 14.46 11.61 15.87
C SER A 290 13.38 10.56 16.14
N PRO A 291 12.34 10.46 15.30
CA PRO A 291 11.28 9.49 15.54
C PRO A 291 11.89 8.09 15.58
N LYS A 292 11.51 7.33 16.60
CA LYS A 292 11.89 5.92 16.72
C LYS A 292 11.02 5.14 15.75
N ARG A 293 11.63 4.25 14.95
CA ARG A 293 10.87 3.31 14.12
C ARG A 293 9.90 2.48 14.99
N PHE A 294 8.66 2.39 14.53
CA PHE A 294 7.67 1.49 15.09
C PHE A 294 7.81 0.10 14.45
N ILE A 295 7.97 -0.92 15.29
CA ILE A 295 8.05 -2.32 14.88
C ILE A 295 7.00 -3.08 15.67
N GLN A 296 6.12 -3.82 14.97
CA GLN A 296 5.12 -4.66 15.60
C GLN A 296 5.08 -6.03 14.94
N VAL A 297 5.18 -7.08 15.77
CA VAL A 297 4.93 -8.47 15.37
C VAL A 297 3.61 -8.91 16.01
N TYR A 298 2.66 -9.33 15.18
CA TYR A 298 1.34 -9.78 15.59
C TYR A 298 1.04 -11.19 15.08
N ALA A 299 0.10 -11.87 15.74
CA ALA A 299 -0.38 -13.15 15.28
C ALA A 299 -1.26 -12.92 14.05
N ALA A 300 -0.87 -13.49 12.91
CA ALA A 300 -1.76 -13.62 11.77
C ALA A 300 -3.05 -14.31 12.24
N ALA A 301 -4.21 -13.84 11.81
CA ALA A 301 -5.46 -14.48 12.18
C ALA A 301 -5.48 -15.88 11.56
N GLU A 302 -5.40 -16.93 12.39
CA GLU A 302 -5.43 -18.31 11.90
C GLU A 302 -6.66 -18.53 11.01
N PRO A 303 -6.53 -19.18 9.84
CA PRO A 303 -7.69 -19.77 9.21
C PRO A 303 -8.23 -20.82 10.18
N PHE A 304 -9.52 -20.77 10.46
CA PHE A 304 -10.20 -21.83 11.20
C PHE A 304 -9.99 -23.14 10.46
N HIS A 305 -9.00 -23.93 10.89
CA HIS A 305 -8.91 -25.34 10.51
C HIS A 305 -10.17 -26.02 11.03
N THR A 306 -11.17 -26.14 10.17
CA THR A 306 -12.27 -27.04 10.41
C THR A 306 -11.74 -28.42 10.08
N GLU A 307 -11.16 -29.09 11.08
CA GLU A 307 -10.91 -30.52 11.04
C GLU A 307 -12.23 -31.22 10.72
N MET A 308 -12.41 -31.66 9.47
CA MET A 308 -13.45 -32.63 9.13
C MET A 308 -12.88 -34.03 9.34
N HIS A 309 -13.34 -34.65 10.43
CA HIS A 309 -13.33 -36.09 10.64
C HIS A 309 -14.28 -36.82 9.68
#